data_AF-A0A7V9C191-F1
#
_entry.id   AF-A0A7V9C191-F1
#
_cell.length_a   1.000
_cell.length_b   1.000
_cell.length_c   1.000
_cell.angle_alpha   90.00
_cell.angle_beta   90.00
_cell.angle_gamma   90.00
#
_symmetry.space_group_name_H-M   'P 1'
#
loop_
_entity.id
_entity.type
_entity.pdbx_description
1 polymer ?
#
loop_
_entity_poly.entity_id
_entity_poly.type
_entity_poly.pdbx_seq_one_letter_code
_entity_poly.pdbx_strand_id
1 'polypeptide(L)'
;MSGTTADELREEVRRRYAESATAVTKSDANPGCGGGSCCGDTNAADFGEALYDAKQRGELPDTAVLASLGCGNPTAVADLREGDTVLDLGSGGGIDVILSAKRVGPSGLAYGLDMT
;
A
#
# COMPACT_ATOMS: atom_id res chain seq x y z
N MET A 1 -14.10 -33.04 5.68
CA MET A 1 -13.57 -31.72 5.31
C MET A 1 -13.25 -31.00 6.61
N SER A 2 -12.01 -31.08 7.10
CA SER A 2 -11.60 -30.29 8.26
C SER A 2 -11.48 -28.85 7.77
N GLY A 3 -12.40 -27.97 8.17
CA GLY A 3 -12.32 -26.56 7.84
C GLY A 3 -11.09 -25.95 8.52
N THR A 4 -10.34 -25.13 7.79
CA THR A 4 -9.27 -24.30 8.33
C THR A 4 -9.82 -23.48 9.50
N THR A 5 -9.11 -23.47 10.63
CA THR A 5 -9.49 -22.65 11.78
C THR A 5 -9.37 -21.16 11.45
N ALA A 6 -10.08 -20.31 12.19
CA ALA A 6 -10.02 -18.87 11.97
C ALA A 6 -8.60 -18.30 12.13
N ASP A 7 -7.80 -18.89 13.02
CA ASP A 7 -6.43 -18.44 13.27
C ASP A 7 -5.49 -18.87 12.14
N GLU A 8 -5.60 -20.12 11.67
CA GLU A 8 -4.85 -20.58 10.48
C GLU A 8 -5.17 -19.73 9.24
N LEU A 9 -6.43 -19.32 9.07
CA LEU A 9 -6.82 -18.43 7.97
C LEU A 9 -6.20 -17.04 8.13
N ARG A 10 -6.20 -16.47 9.35
CA ARG A 10 -5.57 -15.17 9.62
C ARG A 10 -4.06 -15.21 9.37
N GLU A 11 -3.39 -16.28 9.79
CA GLU A 11 -1.96 -16.45 9.53
C GLU A 11 -1.66 -16.58 8.04
N GLU A 12 -2.49 -17.30 7.28
CA GLU A 12 -2.31 -17.40 5.83
C GLU A 12 -2.55 -16.06 5.11
N VAL A 13 -3.54 -15.26 5.54
CA VAL A 13 -3.74 -13.90 5.02
C VAL A 13 -2.55 -13.02 5.40
N ARG A 14 -2.09 -13.05 6.66
CA ARG A 14 -0.89 -12.32 7.11
C ARG A 14 0.31 -12.64 6.24
N ARG A 15 0.60 -13.92 6.04
CA ARG A 15 1.73 -14.39 5.24
C ARG A 15 1.68 -13.83 3.81
N ARG A 16 0.52 -13.88 3.15
CA ARG A 16 0.37 -13.39 1.76
C ARG A 16 0.54 -11.87 1.65
N TYR A 17 -0.01 -11.11 2.59
CA TYR A 17 0.17 -9.65 2.63
C TYR A 17 1.63 -9.29 2.92
N ALA A 18 2.26 -9.96 3.89
CA ALA A 18 3.69 -9.85 4.23
C ALA A 18 4.59 -10.08 3.01
N GLU A 19 4.35 -11.16 2.28
CA GLU A 19 5.10 -11.50 1.06
C GLU A 19 4.96 -10.42 -0.01
N SER A 20 3.75 -9.89 -0.19
CA SER A 20 3.47 -8.90 -1.24
C SER A 20 4.14 -7.55 -0.94
N ALA A 21 4.07 -7.03 0.29
CA ALA A 21 4.71 -5.74 0.57
C ALA A 21 6.24 -5.83 0.65
N THR A 22 6.78 -6.97 1.08
CA THR A 22 8.24 -7.18 1.13
C THR A 22 8.84 -7.59 -0.21
N ALA A 23 8.02 -7.92 -1.22
CA ALA A 23 8.45 -8.37 -2.54
C ALA A 23 9.50 -7.45 -3.18
N VAL A 24 9.33 -6.14 -3.10
CA VAL A 24 10.27 -5.16 -3.69
C VAL A 24 11.67 -5.18 -3.06
N THR A 25 11.81 -5.74 -1.86
CA THR A 25 13.11 -5.89 -1.20
C THR A 25 13.86 -7.12 -1.69
N LYS A 26 13.19 -8.01 -2.43
CA LYS A 26 13.73 -9.26 -2.97
C LYS A 26 13.75 -9.13 -4.50
N SER A 27 14.95 -9.07 -5.08
CA SER A 27 15.21 -8.75 -6.49
C SER A 27 14.52 -9.60 -7.57
N ASP A 28 13.75 -10.63 -7.19
CA ASP A 28 13.13 -11.63 -8.08
C ASP A 28 11.59 -11.64 -8.02
N ALA A 29 10.96 -10.74 -7.28
CA ALA A 29 9.51 -10.75 -7.14
C ALA A 29 8.84 -9.87 -8.21
N ASN A 30 7.97 -10.48 -9.03
CA ASN A 30 6.95 -9.72 -9.76
C ASN A 30 6.10 -9.00 -8.71
N PRO A 31 6.13 -7.65 -8.62
CA PRO A 31 5.47 -6.93 -7.53
C PRO A 31 3.95 -7.08 -7.60
N GLY A 32 3.38 -7.45 -8.75
CA GLY A 32 1.95 -7.71 -8.85
C GLY A 32 1.50 -8.80 -7.87
N CYS A 33 0.43 -8.52 -7.12
CA CYS A 33 -0.32 -9.51 -6.33
C CYS A 33 -0.39 -10.83 -7.11
N GLY A 34 0.42 -11.81 -6.68
CA GLY A 34 0.77 -12.96 -7.50
C GLY A 34 -0.43 -13.69 -8.05
N GLY A 35 -0.50 -13.87 -9.38
CA GLY A 35 -1.19 -14.93 -10.13
C GLY A 35 -2.69 -15.20 -9.85
N GLY A 36 -3.34 -14.46 -8.97
CA GLY A 36 -4.66 -14.79 -8.45
C GLY A 36 -5.27 -13.61 -7.72
N SER A 37 -5.94 -12.76 -8.50
CA SER A 37 -7.13 -12.00 -8.14
C SER A 37 -7.33 -11.71 -6.65
N CYS A 38 -6.56 -10.77 -6.07
CA CYS A 38 -7.10 -9.93 -5.00
C CYS A 38 -8.09 -8.91 -5.59
N CYS A 39 -7.89 -8.55 -6.86
CA CYS A 39 -8.83 -7.81 -7.70
C CYS A 39 -8.81 -8.49 -9.08
N GLY A 40 -9.97 -8.71 -9.69
CA GLY A 40 -10.16 -9.57 -10.88
C GLY A 40 -9.41 -9.12 -12.15
N ASP A 41 -9.86 -9.55 -13.33
CA ASP A 41 -9.28 -9.22 -14.66
C ASP A 41 -9.24 -7.69 -14.93
N THR A 42 -8.29 -6.99 -14.34
CA THR A 42 -8.16 -5.53 -14.42
C THR A 42 -6.80 -5.15 -14.97
N ASN A 43 -6.79 -4.07 -15.77
CA ASN A 43 -5.61 -3.61 -16.47
C ASN A 43 -4.55 -3.14 -15.45
N ALA A 44 -3.27 -3.27 -15.80
CA ALA A 44 -2.16 -2.79 -14.98
C ALA A 44 -2.23 -1.28 -14.64
N ALA A 45 -3.07 -0.51 -15.34
CA ALA A 45 -3.32 0.91 -15.08
C ALA A 45 -4.25 1.17 -13.88
N ASP A 46 -4.94 0.14 -13.38
CA ASP A 46 -5.93 0.27 -12.30
C ASP A 46 -5.30 0.08 -10.89
N PHE A 47 -3.98 -0.18 -10.83
CA PHE A 47 -3.28 -0.57 -9.60
C PHE A 47 -1.93 0.13 -9.43
N GLY A 48 -1.53 0.25 -8.17
CA GLY A 48 -0.18 0.61 -7.76
C GLY A 48 0.21 2.05 -8.10
N GLU A 49 1.45 2.22 -8.53
CA GLU A 49 2.02 3.55 -8.80
C GLU A 49 1.26 4.34 -9.87
N ALA A 50 0.57 3.67 -10.80
CA ALA A 50 -0.16 4.30 -11.90
C ALA A 50 -1.31 5.23 -11.40
N LEU A 51 -1.75 5.04 -10.15
CA LEU A 51 -2.79 5.83 -9.50
C LEU A 51 -2.29 7.20 -9.00
N TYR A 52 -0.98 7.46 -9.07
CA TYR A 52 -0.33 8.67 -8.60
C TYR A 52 0.31 9.44 -9.75
N ASP A 53 0.17 10.75 -9.73
CA ASP A 53 0.76 11.59 -10.77
C ASP A 53 2.30 11.58 -10.71
N ALA A 54 2.94 12.03 -11.79
CA ALA A 54 4.40 12.02 -11.90
C ALA A 54 5.09 12.88 -10.82
N LYS A 55 4.43 13.94 -10.34
CA LYS A 55 4.96 14.80 -9.29
C LYS A 55 4.93 14.08 -7.94
N GLN A 56 3.80 13.45 -7.61
CA GLN A 56 3.65 12.63 -6.42
C GLN A 56 4.69 11.51 -6.39
N ARG A 57 4.87 10.78 -7.50
CA ARG A 57 5.89 9.71 -7.57
C ARG A 57 7.32 10.23 -7.47
N GLY A 58 7.64 11.35 -8.13
CA GLY A 58 8.98 11.95 -8.08
C GLY A 58 9.37 12.53 -6.71
N GLU A 59 8.40 12.70 -5.82
CA GLU A 59 8.60 13.19 -4.45
C GLU A 59 8.81 12.08 -3.40
N LEU A 60 8.75 10.82 -3.83
CA LEU A 60 8.78 9.63 -2.99
C LEU A 60 10.05 8.80 -3.22
N PRO A 61 10.48 8.00 -2.23
CA PRO A 61 11.49 6.97 -2.46
C PRO A 61 11.02 5.96 -3.51
N ASP A 62 11.88 5.60 -4.46
CA ASP A 62 11.56 4.61 -5.51
C ASP A 62 11.04 3.29 -4.94
N THR A 63 11.56 2.87 -3.78
CA THR A 63 11.11 1.66 -3.08
C THR A 63 9.66 1.72 -2.62
N ALA A 64 9.16 2.88 -2.21
CA ALA A 64 7.78 3.07 -1.79
C ALA A 64 6.82 3.08 -3.00
N VAL A 65 7.27 3.65 -4.12
CA VAL A 65 6.51 3.69 -5.38
C VAL A 65 6.38 2.28 -5.96
N LEU A 66 7.50 1.54 -6.04
CA LEU A 66 7.53 0.16 -6.55
C LEU A 66 6.74 -0.82 -5.67
N ALA A 67 6.63 -0.54 -4.36
CA ALA A 67 5.89 -1.36 -3.40
C ALA A 67 4.39 -1.03 -3.36
N SER A 68 3.93 -0.10 -4.19
CA SER A 68 2.52 0.28 -4.25
C SER A 68 1.72 -0.80 -4.96
N LEU A 69 0.87 -1.49 -4.20
CA LEU A 69 -0.03 -2.54 -4.69
C LEU A 69 -1.52 -2.19 -4.51
N GLY A 70 -1.80 -0.95 -4.11
CA GLY A 70 -3.16 -0.48 -3.85
C GLY A 70 -4.00 -0.33 -5.13
N CYS A 71 -5.32 -0.30 -4.97
CA CYS A 71 -6.29 -0.09 -6.05
C CYS A 71 -6.95 1.30 -6.03
N GLY A 72 -6.45 2.22 -5.19
CA GLY A 72 -6.95 3.58 -5.09
C GLY A 72 -5.87 4.60 -4.73
N ASN A 73 -6.24 5.88 -4.78
CA ASN A 73 -5.44 7.01 -4.30
C ASN A 73 -6.22 7.78 -3.22
N PRO A 74 -6.18 7.32 -1.95
CA PRO A 74 -6.84 7.99 -0.82
C PRO A 74 -6.48 9.47 -0.71
N THR A 75 -5.24 9.85 -1.03
CA THR A 75 -4.78 11.24 -0.94
C THR A 75 -5.42 12.17 -1.98
N ALA A 76 -5.94 11.63 -3.09
CA ALA A 76 -6.66 12.43 -4.10
C ALA A 76 -8.04 12.90 -3.62
N VAL A 77 -8.67 12.17 -2.70
CA VAL A 77 -10.04 12.44 -2.24
C VAL A 77 -10.11 12.95 -0.80
N ALA A 78 -9.07 12.74 0.00
CA ALA A 78 -9.01 13.21 1.39
C ALA A 78 -8.74 14.72 1.48
N ASP A 79 -9.56 15.43 2.26
CA ASP A 79 -9.32 16.83 2.63
C ASP A 79 -8.35 16.92 3.81
N LEU A 80 -7.09 16.56 3.56
CA LEU A 80 -6.01 16.65 4.55
C LEU A 80 -5.55 18.09 4.74
N ARG A 81 -5.49 18.54 6.00
CA ARG A 81 -5.11 19.90 6.40
C ARG A 81 -3.83 19.89 7.22
N GLU A 82 -3.17 21.04 7.25
CA GLU A 82 -1.97 21.23 8.06
C GLU A 82 -2.29 21.00 9.55
N GLY A 83 -1.45 20.20 10.22
CA GLY A 83 -1.66 19.82 11.62
C GLY A 83 -2.53 18.58 11.84
N ASP A 84 -3.14 18.00 10.80
CA ASP A 84 -3.95 16.80 10.96
C ASP A 84 -3.11 15.58 11.38
N THR A 85 -3.78 14.64 12.06
CA THR A 85 -3.24 13.30 12.35
C THR A 85 -3.95 12.27 11.48
N VAL A 86 -3.18 11.51 10.71
CA VAL A 86 -3.67 10.54 9.72
C VAL A 86 -3.23 9.13 10.11
N LEU A 87 -4.13 8.16 9.95
CA LEU A 87 -3.83 6.73 10.06
C LEU A 87 -4.17 6.05 8.74
N ASP A 88 -3.17 5.43 8.14
CA ASP A 88 -3.29 4.60 6.95
C ASP A 88 -3.31 3.11 7.33
N LEU A 89 -4.32 2.38 6.87
CA LEU A 89 -4.57 0.98 7.20
C LEU A 89 -4.31 0.11 5.97
N GLY A 90 -3.29 -0.75 6.05
CA GLY A 90 -2.75 -1.45 4.89
C GLY A 90 -1.73 -0.58 4.13
N SER A 91 -0.86 0.12 4.87
CA SER A 91 0.04 1.11 4.29
C SER A 91 1.06 0.54 3.31
N GLY A 92 1.30 -0.77 3.31
CA GLY A 92 2.23 -1.46 2.43
C GLY A 92 3.61 -0.80 2.41
N GLY A 93 4.08 -0.44 1.21
CA GLY A 93 5.33 0.31 1.00
C GLY A 93 5.34 1.76 1.49
N GLY A 94 4.21 2.27 2.00
CA GLY A 94 4.10 3.57 2.66
C GLY A 94 3.81 4.76 1.74
N ILE A 95 3.39 4.54 0.49
CA ILE A 95 3.11 5.63 -0.47
C ILE A 95 2.11 6.65 0.08
N ASP A 96 0.97 6.17 0.59
CA ASP A 96 -0.10 6.99 1.13
C ASP A 96 0.30 7.69 2.43
N VAL A 97 1.04 6.99 3.30
CA VAL A 97 1.60 7.56 4.55
C VAL A 97 2.51 8.74 4.25
N ILE A 98 3.45 8.60 3.31
CA ILE A 98 4.43 9.64 3.00
C ILE A 98 3.74 10.83 2.32
N LEU A 99 2.84 10.59 1.37
CA LEU A 99 2.06 11.64 0.73
C LEU A 99 1.16 12.38 1.74
N SER A 100 0.56 11.66 2.68
CA SER A 100 -0.21 12.25 3.77
C SER A 100 0.68 13.10 4.68
N ALA A 101 1.84 12.60 5.10
CA ALA A 101 2.80 13.34 5.93
C ALA A 101 3.22 14.67 5.30
N LYS A 102 3.48 14.67 3.98
CA LYS A 102 3.79 15.89 3.22
C LYS A 102 2.63 16.89 3.24
N ARG A 103 1.39 16.42 3.15
CA ARG A 103 0.20 17.27 3.05
C ARG A 103 -0.22 17.86 4.40
N VAL A 104 -0.08 17.11 5.49
CA VAL A 104 -0.38 17.60 6.85
C VAL A 104 0.73 18.47 7.45
N GLY A 105 1.89 18.54 6.80
CA GLY A 105 2.96 19.47 7.13
C GLY A 105 3.66 19.18 8.47
N PRO A 106 4.62 20.05 8.88
CA PRO A 106 5.49 19.81 10.03
C PRO A 106 4.78 19.73 11.39
N SER A 107 3.58 20.31 11.51
CA SER A 107 2.76 20.25 12.72
C SER A 107 1.81 19.04 12.73
N GLY A 108 1.69 18.30 11.63
CA GLY A 108 0.84 17.14 11.50
C GLY A 108 1.60 15.82 11.65
N LEU A 109 0.86 14.72 11.65
CA LEU A 109 1.39 13.36 11.81
C LEU A 109 0.69 12.40 10.86
N ALA A 110 1.44 11.45 10.30
CA ALA A 110 0.88 10.34 9.53
C ALA A 110 1.47 9.02 10.03
N TYR A 111 0.60 8.07 10.31
CA TYR A 111 0.94 6.73 10.79
C TYR A 111 0.53 5.70 9.75
N GLY A 112 1.43 4.78 9.42
CA GLY A 112 1.11 3.57 8.65
C GLY A 112 0.95 2.38 9.57
N LEU A 113 -0.10 1.60 9.37
CA LEU A 113 -0.27 0.29 9.97
C LEU A 113 -0.42 -0.75 8.86
N ASP A 114 0.45 -1.74 8.87
CA ASP A 114 0.37 -2.87 7.96
C ASP A 114 0.55 -4.19 8.72
N MET A 115 0.22 -5.30 8.06
CA MET A 115 0.27 -6.65 8.60
C MET A 115 1.53 -7.41 8.16
N THR A 116 2.51 -6.69 7.62
CA THR A 116 3.79 -7.18 7.10
C THR A 116 4.88 -7.32 8.15
#